data_AF-A0A7V3LF44-F1
#
_entry.id   AF-A0A7V3LF44-F1
#
_cell.length_a   1.000
_cell.length_b   1.000
_cell.length_c   1.000
_cell.angle_alpha   90.00
_cell.angle_beta   90.00
_cell.angle_gamma   90.00
#
_symmetry.space_group_name_H-M   'P 1'
#
loop_
_entity.id
_entity.type
_entity.pdbx_description
1 polymer ?
#
loop_
_entity_poly.entity_id
_entity_poly.type
_entity_poly.pdbx_seq_one_letter_code
_entity_poly.pdbx_strand_id
1 'polypeptide(L)' 'MNINREKMKQLYQCPICKFWYKEKEWVKKCEAWCKKHKSCNLEITKYAIKIKEWNKRWEKQF' A
#
# COMPACT_ATOMS: atom_id res chain seq x y z
N MET A 1 -2.44 14.13 -5.87
CA MET A 1 -2.83 14.03 -4.45
C MET A 1 -1.55 13.99 -3.62
N ASN A 2 -1.20 15.10 -3.00
CA ASN A 2 -0.02 15.23 -2.13
C ASN A 2 -0.37 14.56 -0.79
N ILE A 3 0.25 13.42 -0.49
CA ILE A 3 0.09 12.76 0.80
C ILE A 3 1.00 13.52 1.78
N ASN A 4 0.43 14.44 2.56
CA ASN A 4 1.15 15.09 3.67
C ASN A 4 1.78 14.03 4.57
N ARG A 5 3.02 14.26 5.04
CA ARG A 5 3.74 13.36 5.97
C ARG A 5 2.92 12.96 7.19
N GLU A 6 1.99 13.82 7.62
CA GLU A 6 1.05 13.56 8.71
C GLU A 6 0.04 12.45 8.40
N LYS A 7 -0.41 12.31 7.14
CA LYS A 7 -1.32 11.24 6.70
C LYS A 7 -0.62 9.88 6.58
N MET A 8 0.71 9.86 6.44
CA MET A 8 1.48 8.61 6.46
C MET A 8 1.58 7.98 7.86
N LYS A 9 1.41 8.77 8.92
CA LYS A 9 1.47 8.27 10.32
C LYS A 9 0.34 7.30 10.68
N GLN A 10 -0.73 7.24 9.89
CA GLN A 10 -1.89 6.37 10.14
C GLN A 10 -2.08 5.29 9.07
N LEU A 11 -1.02 4.96 8.31
CA LEU A 11 -1.10 3.89 7.34
C LEU A 11 -0.64 2.58 7.94
N TYR A 12 -1.33 1.52 7.57
CA TYR A 12 -1.03 0.17 7.97
C TYR A 12 -0.44 -0.59 6.78
N GLN A 13 0.68 -1.26 6.98
CA GLN A 13 1.33 -2.03 5.93
C GLN A 13 1.03 -3.52 6.09
N CYS A 14 0.72 -4.21 4.99
CA CYS A 14 0.73 -5.66 4.97
C CYS A 14 2.17 -6.17 5.16
N PRO A 15 2.44 -7.05 6.14
CA PRO A 15 3.80 -7.52 6.40
C PRO A 15 4.35 -8.40 5.28
N ILE A 16 3.48 -8.97 4.44
CA ILE A 16 3.84 -9.92 3.36
C ILE A 16 4.05 -9.19 2.04
N CYS A 17 3.01 -8.57 1.47
CA CYS A 17 3.09 -7.93 0.16
C CYS A 17 3.53 -6.46 0.18
N LYS A 18 3.71 -5.88 1.39
CA LYS A 18 4.18 -4.51 1.60
C LYS A 18 3.28 -3.38 1.11
N PHE A 19 2.04 -3.69 0.71
CA PHE A 19 1.05 -2.66 0.40
C PHE A 19 0.57 -1.91 1.64
N TRP A 20 0.35 -0.61 1.44
CA TRP A 20 -0.12 0.32 2.45
C TRP A 20 -1.62 0.53 2.31
N TYR A 21 -2.30 0.56 3.45
CA TYR A 21 -3.74 0.75 3.55
C TYR A 21 -4.07 1.78 4.61
N LYS A 22 -5.18 2.49 4.43
CA LYS A 22 -5.65 3.50 5.38
C LYS A 22 -6.23 2.88 6.66
N GLU A 23 -6.81 1.69 6.55
CA GLU A 23 -7.57 1.07 7.63
C GLU A 23 -6.98 -0.31 7.98
N LYS A 24 -6.98 -0.63 9.28
CA LYS A 24 -6.47 -1.92 9.79
C LYS A 24 -7.21 -3.12 9.20
N GLU A 25 -8.50 -2.97 8.88
CA GLU A 25 -9.32 -4.03 8.33
C GLU A 25 -8.79 -4.53 6.98
N TRP A 26 -8.40 -3.59 6.10
CA TRP A 26 -7.83 -3.94 4.81
C TRP A 26 -6.48 -4.67 4.94
N VAL A 27 -5.65 -4.29 5.91
CA VAL A 27 -4.40 -5.02 6.20
C VAL A 27 -4.69 -6.42 6.70
N LYS A 28 -5.63 -6.60 7.63
CA LYS A 28 -6.00 -7.92 8.13
C LYS A 28 -6.52 -8.84 7.03
N LYS A 29 -7.40 -8.32 6.16
CA LYS A 29 -7.91 -9.03 4.97
C LYS A 29 -6.77 -9.37 4.00
N CYS A 30 -5.89 -8.42 3.73
CA CYS A 30 -4.72 -8.61 2.86
C CYS A 30 -3.78 -9.69 3.41
N GLU A 31 -3.43 -9.61 4.69
CA GLU A 31 -2.54 -10.56 5.36
C GLU A 31 -3.11 -11.97 5.36
N ALA A 32 -4.40 -12.12 5.70
CA ALA A 32 -5.09 -13.42 5.68
C ALA A 32 -5.08 -14.04 4.27
N TRP A 33 -5.36 -13.23 3.24
CA TRP A 33 -5.30 -13.70 1.86
C TRP A 33 -3.88 -14.09 1.44
N CYS A 34 -2.89 -13.23 1.69
CA CYS A 34 -1.49 -13.49 1.35
C CYS A 34 -0.95 -14.74 2.06
N LYS A 35 -1.31 -14.98 3.33
CA LYS A 35 -0.93 -16.19 4.07
C LYS A 35 -1.50 -17.45 3.42
N LYS A 36 -2.79 -17.41 3.04
CA LYS A 36 -3.54 -18.55 2.50
C LYS A 36 -3.19 -18.86 1.04
N HIS A 37 -3.14 -17.85 0.18
CA HIS A 37 -3.01 -18.01 -1.27
C HIS A 37 -1.59 -17.76 -1.80
N LYS A 38 -0.67 -17.25 -0.97
CA LYS A 38 0.70 -16.85 -1.38
C LYS A 38 0.72 -15.87 -2.55
N SER A 39 -0.37 -15.13 -2.74
CA SER A 39 -0.57 -14.13 -3.80
C SER A 39 -1.32 -12.92 -3.26
N CYS A 40 -1.43 -11.85 -4.05
CA CYS A 40 -2.25 -10.68 -3.69
C CYS A 40 -3.65 -10.79 -4.33
N ASN A 41 -4.69 -10.45 -3.57
CA ASN A 41 -6.05 -10.33 -4.12
C ASN A 41 -6.22 -8.96 -4.80
N LEU A 42 -6.70 -8.94 -6.04
CA LEU A 42 -6.95 -7.70 -6.78
C LEU A 42 -8.05 -6.84 -6.15
N GLU A 43 -9.11 -7.44 -5.59
CA GLU A 43 -10.19 -6.72 -4.92
C GLU A 43 -9.70 -5.99 -3.67
N ILE A 44 -8.84 -6.64 -2.88
CA ILE A 44 -8.21 -6.02 -1.71
C ILE A 44 -7.22 -4.94 -2.16
N THR A 45 -6.44 -5.21 -3.21
CA THR A 45 -5.42 -4.28 -3.72
C THR A 45 -6.02 -2.98 -4.25
N LYS A 46 -7.29 -2.96 -4.69
CA LYS A 46 -7.98 -1.71 -5.10
C LYS A 46 -8.05 -0.66 -3.97
N TYR A 47 -8.03 -1.10 -2.71
CA TYR A 47 -8.02 -0.23 -1.53
C TYR A 47 -6.61 0.15 -1.07
N ALA A 48 -5.57 -0.39 -1.72
CA ALA A 48 -4.20 -0.02 -1.41
C ALA A 48 -3.95 1.44 -1.80
N ILE A 49 -3.24 2.15 -0.94
CA ILE A 49 -2.89 3.54 -1.18
C ILE A 49 -1.81 3.57 -2.25
N LYS A 50 -2.15 4.20 -3.38
CA LYS A 50 -1.16 4.57 -4.40
C LYS A 50 -0.36 5.76 -3.88
N ILE A 51 0.82 5.48 -3.32
CA ILE A 51 1.80 6.52 -2.99
C ILE A 51 2.35 7.02 -4.32
N LYS A 52 1.89 8.19 -4.79
CA LYS A 52 2.38 8.81 -6.04
C LYS A 52 3.75 9.48 -5.89
N GLU A 53 4.43 9.34 -4.76
CA GLU A 53 5.73 9.97 -4.56
C GLU A 53 6.79 8.97 -4.10
N TRP A 54 7.32 8.23 -5.08
CA TRP A 54 8.67 7.67 -5.03
C TRP A 54 9.24 7.61 -6.44
N ASN A 55 9.41 8.77 -7.08
CA ASN A 55 10.44 9.01 -8.10
C ASN A 55 10.50 10.51 -8.44
N LYS A 56 11.10 11.32 -7.55
CA LYS A 56 11.77 12.57 -7.97
C LYS A 56 13.29 12.40 -7.99
N ARG A 57 13.77 11.19 -8.26
CA ARG A 57 15.22 10.93 -8.44
C ARG A 57 15.63 10.65 -9.89
N TRP A 58 14.68 10.41 -10.81
CA TRP A 58 15.00 10.07 -12.20
C TRP A 58 14.05 10.69 -13.27
N GLU A 59 13.21 11.66 -12.93
CA GLU A 59 12.36 12.37 -13.92
C GLU A 59 13.09 13.62 -14.49
N LYS A 60 14.39 13.47 -14.78
CA LYS A 60 15.24 14.45 -15.48
C LYS A 60 16.27 13.76 -16.38
N GLN A 61 15.84 12.73 -17.09
CA GLN A 61 16.63 12.15 -18.17
C GLN A 61 15.67 11.55 -19.20
N PHE A 62 14.96 12.43 -19.89
CA PHE A 62 14.78 12.48 -21.34
C PHE A 62 13.96 13.73 -21.68
#